data_AF-A0A969VBL3-F1
#
_entry.id   AF-A0A969VBL3-F1
#
_cell.length_a   1.000
_cell.length_b   1.000
_cell.length_c   1.000
_cell.angle_alpha   90.00
_cell.angle_beta   90.00
_cell.angle_gamma   90.00
#
_symmetry.space_group_name_H-M   'P 1'
#
loop_
_entity.id
_entity.type
_entity.pdbx_description
1 polymer ?
#
loop_
_entity_poly.entity_id
_entity_poly.type
_entity_poly.pdbx_seq_one_letter_code
_entity_poly.pdbx_strand_id
1 'polypeptide(L)'
;MPKVLIVAGAEKGPAQALKVAIAQSNPLSEVNIVSVSELNSGTIALDGAIVCPLTLDVPENLVFPGRDVYRFCANILAVREQVQEQLQVPVGDGNFWLPVVLTAKGPLYAEAIGRDAHKHSGELSYSLPMHLSDVWRQPLYELAYRLLEVVNAPPAAYLMQFGFAGNRICFDRLWPFPAAPAIASVGVQVPDLFVCHWYCLTGVPIYDLQISSAVETAST
;
A
#
# COMPACT_ATOMS: atom_id res chain seq x y z
N MET A 1 13.95 20.15 11.65
CA MET A 1 12.68 19.39 11.58
C MET A 1 12.62 18.74 10.22
N PRO A 2 12.32 17.44 10.10
CA PRO A 2 12.19 16.83 8.78
C PRO A 2 10.99 17.46 8.08
N LYS A 3 11.22 17.93 6.84
CA LYS A 3 10.16 18.33 5.94
C LYS A 3 9.65 17.07 5.25
N VAL A 4 8.35 16.83 5.24
CA VAL A 4 7.74 15.68 4.58
C VAL A 4 6.79 16.16 3.50
N LEU A 5 6.93 15.60 2.31
CA LEU A 5 6.11 15.92 1.15
C LEU A 5 5.32 14.69 0.74
N ILE A 6 4.01 14.71 1.00
CA ILE A 6 3.09 13.67 0.53
C ILE A 6 2.62 14.07 -0.87
N VAL A 7 2.99 13.29 -1.88
CA VAL A 7 2.54 13.51 -3.26
C VAL A 7 1.26 12.71 -3.47
N ALA A 8 0.12 13.40 -3.49
CA ALA A 8 -1.19 12.78 -3.57
C ALA A 8 -1.71 12.71 -5.01
N GLY A 9 -2.41 11.61 -5.31
CA GLY A 9 -3.24 11.50 -6.51
C GLY A 9 -4.61 12.17 -6.33
N ALA A 10 -5.61 11.71 -7.08
CA ALA A 10 -6.98 12.23 -6.98
C ALA A 10 -7.66 11.94 -5.62
N GLU A 11 -7.25 10.85 -4.97
CA GLU A 11 -7.82 10.41 -3.70
C GLU A 11 -7.23 11.16 -2.51
N LYS A 12 -8.07 11.89 -1.77
CA LYS A 12 -7.65 12.68 -0.60
C LYS A 12 -7.48 11.87 0.67
N GLY A 13 -8.25 10.78 0.82
CA GLY A 13 -8.28 9.96 2.03
C GLY A 13 -6.91 9.40 2.43
N PRO A 14 -6.18 8.71 1.53
CA PRO A 14 -4.86 8.15 1.85
C PRO A 14 -3.84 9.21 2.28
N ALA A 15 -3.82 10.36 1.61
CA ALA A 15 -2.89 11.45 1.94
C ALA A 15 -3.16 12.04 3.33
N GLN A 16 -4.44 12.20 3.69
CA GLN A 16 -4.81 12.68 5.01
C GLN A 16 -4.48 11.65 6.09
N ALA A 17 -4.73 10.36 5.84
CA ALA A 17 -4.38 9.28 6.77
C ALA A 17 -2.87 9.20 7.02
N LEU A 18 -2.05 9.29 5.95
CA LEU A 18 -0.59 9.33 6.10
C LEU A 18 -0.12 10.57 6.87
N LYS A 19 -0.72 11.74 6.62
CA LYS A 19 -0.40 12.95 7.39
C LYS A 19 -0.67 12.77 8.89
N VAL A 20 -1.78 12.12 9.25
CA VAL A 20 -2.11 11.79 10.64
C VAL A 20 -1.09 10.80 11.23
N ALA A 21 -0.75 9.75 10.50
CA ALA A 21 0.24 8.76 10.92
C ALA A 21 1.61 9.40 11.21
N ILE A 22 2.09 10.27 10.31
CA ILE A 22 3.36 11.01 10.51
C ILE A 22 3.28 11.90 11.75
N ALA A 23 2.18 12.64 11.93
CA ALA A 23 2.02 13.55 13.06
C ALA A 23 1.99 12.81 14.42
N GLN A 24 1.45 11.60 14.46
CA GLN A 24 1.44 10.76 15.67
C GLN A 24 2.84 10.31 16.08
N SER A 25 3.65 9.90 15.10
CA SER A 25 4.99 9.35 15.37
C SER A 25 6.09 10.42 15.42
N ASN A 26 5.89 11.55 14.74
CA ASN A 26 6.85 12.64 14.67
C ASN A 26 6.14 14.01 14.62
N PRO A 27 5.63 14.49 15.76
CA PRO A 27 4.77 15.69 15.85
C PRO A 27 5.47 16.99 15.46
N LEU A 28 6.81 16.98 15.37
CA LEU A 28 7.62 18.13 14.96
C LEU A 28 7.89 18.15 13.44
N SER A 29 7.34 17.20 12.67
CA SER A 29 7.51 17.20 11.21
C SER A 29 6.61 18.25 10.56
N GLU A 30 7.17 18.97 9.59
CA GLU A 30 6.36 19.79 8.70
C GLU A 30 5.84 18.92 7.55
N VAL A 31 4.53 18.64 7.53
CA VAL A 31 3.92 17.73 6.55
C VAL A 31 3.03 18.48 5.57
N ASN A 32 3.47 18.55 4.32
CA ASN A 32 2.74 19.17 3.22
C ASN A 32 2.19 18.09 2.29
N ILE A 33 0.90 18.21 1.94
CA ILE A 33 0.25 17.40 0.91
C ILE A 33 0.25 18.24 -0.36
N VAL A 34 0.76 17.68 -1.44
CA VAL A 34 0.84 18.36 -2.74
C VAL A 34 0.35 17.45 -3.84
N SER A 35 -0.22 18.05 -4.87
CA SER A 35 -0.56 17.36 -6.11
C SER A 35 0.65 17.23 -7.05
N VAL A 36 0.53 16.32 -8.02
CA VAL A 36 1.51 16.14 -9.08
C VAL A 36 1.69 17.42 -9.91
N SER A 37 0.61 18.16 -10.16
CA SER A 37 0.65 19.42 -10.91
C SER A 37 1.40 20.52 -10.16
N GLU A 38 1.19 20.65 -8.85
CA GLU A 38 1.96 21.58 -8.02
C GLU A 38 3.45 21.21 -8.03
N LEU A 39 3.77 19.91 -7.94
CA LEU A 39 5.16 19.45 -7.98
C LEU A 39 5.83 19.77 -9.33
N ASN A 40 5.13 19.57 -10.44
CA ASN A 40 5.61 19.89 -11.78
C ASN A 40 5.79 21.40 -12.04
N SER A 41 5.10 22.26 -11.29
CA SER A 41 5.24 23.71 -11.42
C SER A 41 6.59 24.25 -10.93
N GLY A 42 7.37 23.44 -10.19
CA GLY A 42 8.65 23.86 -9.61
C GLY A 42 8.52 24.82 -8.43
N THR A 43 7.29 25.10 -7.96
CA THR A 43 7.04 26.01 -6.82
C THR A 43 7.37 25.39 -5.46
N ILE A 44 7.56 24.07 -5.40
CA ILE A 44 7.83 23.34 -4.17
C ILE A 44 9.32 23.02 -4.07
N ALA A 45 9.97 23.56 -3.04
CA ALA A 45 11.34 23.20 -2.70
C ALA A 45 11.40 21.76 -2.13
N LEU A 46 12.12 20.88 -2.82
CA LEU A 46 12.33 19.47 -2.43
C LEU A 46 13.55 19.26 -1.51
N ASP A 47 14.40 20.28 -1.36
CA ASP A 47 15.67 20.16 -0.64
C ASP A 47 15.48 19.68 0.79
N GLY A 48 16.08 18.54 1.12
CA GLY A 48 16.02 17.92 2.44
C GLY A 48 14.64 17.34 2.82
N ALA A 49 13.68 17.30 1.89
CA ALA A 49 12.36 16.73 2.15
C ALA A 49 12.35 15.21 1.98
N ILE A 50 11.65 14.50 2.88
CA ILE A 50 11.27 13.11 2.67
C ILE A 50 10.05 13.11 1.76
N VAL A 51 10.19 12.53 0.56
CA VAL A 51 9.13 12.45 -0.44
C VAL A 51 8.38 11.12 -0.27
N CYS A 52 7.06 11.20 -0.08
CA CYS A 52 6.18 10.05 0.13
C CYS A 52 5.08 10.03 -0.94
N PRO A 53 5.30 9.42 -2.11
CA PRO A 53 4.27 9.39 -3.14
C PRO A 53 3.17 8.38 -2.83
N LEU A 54 1.92 8.82 -2.89
CA LEU A 54 0.71 7.99 -2.78
C LEU A 54 -0.05 7.94 -4.12
N THR A 55 0.71 7.98 -5.22
CA THR A 55 0.23 7.88 -6.59
C THR A 55 1.28 7.20 -7.46
N LEU A 56 0.85 6.53 -8.53
CA LEU A 56 1.74 6.00 -9.56
C LEU A 56 2.09 7.06 -10.62
N ASP A 57 1.33 8.16 -10.68
CA ASP A 57 1.57 9.30 -11.57
C ASP A 57 2.65 10.23 -10.99
N VAL A 58 3.85 9.69 -10.79
CA VAL A 58 4.96 10.43 -10.18
C VAL A 58 5.79 11.09 -11.27
N PRO A 59 6.19 12.38 -11.14
CA PRO A 59 7.03 13.04 -12.12
C PRO A 59 8.34 12.29 -12.37
N GLU A 60 8.75 12.19 -13.63
CA GLU A 60 9.92 11.41 -13.99
C GLU A 60 11.20 11.89 -13.33
N ASN A 61 11.33 13.19 -13.08
CA ASN A 61 12.50 13.80 -12.45
C ASN A 61 12.50 13.74 -10.92
N LEU A 62 11.41 13.27 -10.28
CA LEU A 62 11.34 13.17 -8.83
C LEU A 62 12.26 12.05 -8.33
N VAL A 63 13.14 12.39 -7.39
CA VAL A 63 14.08 11.43 -6.79
C VAL A 63 13.59 11.04 -5.40
N PHE A 64 13.39 9.75 -5.18
CA PHE A 64 12.96 9.17 -3.91
C PHE A 64 13.28 7.66 -3.88
N PRO A 65 13.37 7.04 -2.69
CA PRO A 65 13.54 5.60 -2.57
C PRO A 65 12.40 4.84 -3.24
N GLY A 66 12.73 3.82 -4.05
CA GLY A 66 11.73 2.96 -4.70
C GLY A 66 11.12 3.49 -6.00
N ARG A 67 11.63 4.60 -6.57
CA ARG A 67 11.19 5.15 -7.88
C ARG A 67 11.06 4.09 -8.97
N ASP A 68 11.99 3.14 -9.06
CA ASP A 68 11.96 2.09 -10.08
C ASP A 68 10.80 1.11 -9.87
N VAL A 69 10.44 0.82 -8.61
CA VAL A 69 9.26 0.03 -8.28
C VAL A 69 7.97 0.77 -8.64
N TYR A 70 7.91 2.08 -8.40
CA TYR A 70 6.76 2.89 -8.83
C TYR A 70 6.58 2.87 -10.36
N ARG A 71 7.68 3.00 -11.11
CA ARG A 71 7.68 2.91 -12.58
C ARG A 71 7.23 1.54 -13.06
N PHE A 72 7.73 0.48 -12.43
CA PHE A 72 7.30 -0.88 -12.70
C PHE A 72 5.79 -1.02 -12.48
N CYS A 73 5.30 -0.67 -11.29
CA CYS A 73 3.89 -0.78 -10.92
C CYS A 73 2.94 0.11 -11.75
N ALA A 74 3.44 1.20 -12.35
CA ALA A 74 2.65 2.06 -13.23
C ALA A 74 2.29 1.37 -14.56
N ASN A 75 3.10 0.42 -15.04
CA ASN A 75 2.85 -0.34 -16.26
C ASN A 75 2.18 -1.69 -15.95
N ILE A 76 0.86 -1.66 -15.78
CA ILE A 76 0.05 -2.83 -15.38
C ILE A 76 0.24 -4.01 -16.35
N LEU A 77 0.29 -3.74 -17.65
CA LEU A 77 0.43 -4.79 -18.66
C LEU A 77 1.79 -5.48 -18.53
N ALA A 78 2.88 -4.71 -18.42
CA ALA A 78 4.21 -5.28 -18.23
C ALA A 78 4.33 -6.04 -16.90
N VAL A 79 3.73 -5.53 -15.82
CA VAL A 79 3.72 -6.23 -14.52
C VAL A 79 3.00 -7.58 -14.64
N ARG A 80 1.82 -7.59 -15.26
CA ARG A 80 1.03 -8.81 -15.46
C ARG A 80 1.78 -9.83 -16.35
N GLU A 81 2.38 -9.39 -17.46
CA GLU A 81 3.21 -10.25 -18.30
C GLU A 81 4.37 -10.85 -17.50
N GLN A 82 5.11 -10.04 -16.75
CA GLN A 82 6.24 -10.51 -15.96
C GLN A 82 5.83 -11.50 -14.86
N VAL A 83 4.70 -11.26 -14.18
CA VAL A 83 4.14 -12.19 -13.19
C VAL A 83 3.74 -13.52 -13.85
N GLN A 84 3.12 -13.47 -15.03
CA GLN A 84 2.72 -14.68 -15.74
C GLN A 84 3.93 -15.49 -16.21
N GLU A 85 4.96 -14.83 -16.74
CA GLU A 85 6.16 -15.47 -17.29
C GLU A 85 7.12 -15.97 -16.20
N GLN A 86 7.45 -15.14 -15.21
CA GLN A 86 8.46 -15.47 -14.20
C GLN A 86 7.88 -16.20 -12.99
N LEU A 87 6.65 -15.87 -12.59
CA LEU A 87 6.02 -16.44 -11.39
C LEU A 87 5.02 -17.56 -11.72
N GLN A 88 4.65 -17.72 -12.99
CA GLN A 88 3.71 -18.76 -13.47
C GLN A 88 2.32 -18.65 -12.79
N VAL A 89 1.92 -17.43 -12.46
CA VAL A 89 0.64 -17.11 -11.81
C VAL A 89 -0.33 -16.52 -12.82
N PRO A 90 -1.62 -16.94 -12.83
CA PRO A 90 -2.64 -16.34 -13.67
C PRO A 90 -2.81 -14.85 -13.37
N VAL A 91 -3.14 -14.06 -14.39
CA VAL A 91 -3.47 -12.65 -14.22
C VAL A 91 -4.93 -12.39 -14.51
N GLY A 92 -5.52 -11.42 -13.81
CA GLY A 92 -6.93 -11.09 -13.94
C GLY A 92 -7.34 -9.99 -12.97
N ASP A 93 -8.60 -9.57 -13.06
CA ASP A 93 -9.09 -8.49 -12.20
C ASP A 93 -9.26 -8.98 -10.75
N GLY A 94 -8.88 -8.11 -9.81
CA GLY A 94 -8.89 -8.38 -8.39
C GLY A 94 -9.84 -7.46 -7.64
N ASN A 95 -10.54 -8.02 -6.65
CA ASN A 95 -11.40 -7.26 -5.74
C ASN A 95 -10.94 -7.40 -4.27
N PHE A 96 -9.74 -7.93 -4.08
CA PHE A 96 -9.10 -8.13 -2.79
C PHE A 96 -7.68 -7.57 -2.83
N TRP A 97 -7.18 -7.15 -1.68
CA TRP A 97 -5.82 -6.67 -1.52
C TRP A 97 -5.17 -7.40 -0.36
N LEU A 98 -3.98 -7.96 -0.57
CA LEU A 98 -3.11 -8.42 0.49
C LEU A 98 -2.16 -7.28 0.85
N PRO A 99 -2.24 -6.71 2.07
CA PRO A 99 -1.23 -5.78 2.54
C PRO A 99 0.02 -6.53 2.97
N VAL A 100 1.16 -6.03 2.50
CA VAL A 100 2.48 -6.59 2.80
C VAL A 100 3.36 -5.46 3.29
N VAL A 101 3.75 -5.50 4.55
CA VAL A 101 4.67 -4.54 5.15
C VAL A 101 6.07 -5.11 5.04
N LEU A 102 6.80 -4.70 4.00
CA LEU A 102 8.18 -5.14 3.80
C LEU A 102 9.10 -4.34 4.71
N THR A 103 9.79 -5.03 5.61
CA THR A 103 10.80 -4.45 6.51
C THR A 103 12.20 -4.90 6.09
N ALA A 104 13.24 -4.33 6.72
CA ALA A 104 14.61 -4.80 6.53
C ALA A 104 14.84 -6.26 6.98
N LYS A 105 13.95 -6.84 7.80
CA LYS A 105 14.03 -8.24 8.25
C LYS A 105 13.19 -9.19 7.40
N GLY A 106 12.39 -8.69 6.48
CA GLY A 106 11.43 -9.46 5.70
C GLY A 106 9.99 -8.92 5.80
N PRO A 107 9.05 -9.57 5.10
CA PRO A 107 7.66 -9.14 5.05
C PRO A 107 6.89 -9.50 6.32
N LEU A 108 6.03 -8.58 6.76
CA LEU A 108 4.92 -8.85 7.65
C LEU A 108 3.63 -8.80 6.83
N TYR A 109 2.77 -9.80 6.97
CA TYR A 109 1.51 -9.89 6.24
C TYR A 109 0.36 -9.48 7.14
N ALA A 110 -0.47 -8.55 6.66
CA ALA A 110 -1.73 -8.24 7.31
C ALA A 110 -2.84 -9.20 6.84
N GLU A 111 -4.00 -9.12 7.49
CA GLU A 111 -5.23 -9.71 6.96
C GLU A 111 -5.60 -9.05 5.62
N ALA A 112 -6.26 -9.79 4.74
CA ALA A 112 -6.65 -9.27 3.44
C ALA A 112 -7.73 -8.19 3.58
N ILE A 113 -7.78 -7.28 2.61
CA ILE A 113 -8.80 -6.24 2.49
C ILE A 113 -9.74 -6.62 1.35
N GLY A 114 -11.04 -6.58 1.59
CA GLY A 114 -12.06 -6.80 0.56
C GLY A 114 -12.73 -5.51 0.11
N ARG A 115 -13.24 -5.50 -1.12
CA ARG A 115 -14.19 -4.47 -1.58
C ARG A 115 -15.60 -4.83 -1.14
N ASP A 116 -16.30 -3.91 -0.48
CA ASP A 116 -17.70 -4.09 -0.13
C ASP A 116 -18.59 -3.72 -1.33
N ALA A 117 -19.37 -4.69 -1.84
CA ALA A 117 -20.29 -4.47 -2.95
C ALA A 117 -21.62 -3.81 -2.55
N HIS A 118 -21.90 -3.68 -1.25
CA HIS A 118 -23.27 -3.46 -0.73
C HIS A 118 -23.62 -2.02 -0.32
N LYS A 119 -22.71 -1.05 -0.41
CA LYS A 119 -23.07 0.35 -0.11
C LYS A 119 -23.80 0.98 -1.30
N HIS A 120 -25.08 1.28 -1.09
CA HIS A 120 -25.99 1.85 -2.08
C HIS A 120 -25.64 3.29 -2.51
N SER A 121 -24.59 3.89 -1.92
CA SER A 121 -24.15 5.26 -2.17
C SER A 121 -23.28 5.43 -3.41
N GLY A 122 -22.91 4.34 -4.10
CA GLY A 122 -21.95 4.41 -5.22
C GLY A 122 -20.51 4.72 -4.79
N GLU A 123 -20.26 4.90 -3.48
CA GLU A 123 -18.93 5.06 -2.91
C GLU A 123 -18.27 3.70 -2.70
N LEU A 124 -17.01 3.58 -3.14
CA LEU A 124 -16.18 2.42 -2.85
C LEU A 124 -15.96 2.30 -1.34
N SER A 125 -16.27 1.12 -0.78
CA SER A 125 -16.00 0.79 0.61
C SER A 125 -15.12 -0.45 0.68
N TYR A 126 -14.31 -0.50 1.73
CA TYR A 126 -13.34 -1.55 1.96
C TYR A 126 -13.52 -2.11 3.37
N SER A 127 -13.36 -3.42 3.51
CA SER A 127 -13.45 -4.14 4.78
C SER A 127 -12.13 -4.82 5.12
N LEU A 128 -11.74 -4.70 6.39
CA LEU A 128 -10.64 -5.39 7.04
C LEU A 128 -11.13 -5.82 8.44
N PRO A 129 -10.84 -7.03 8.92
CA PRO A 129 -10.15 -8.12 8.21
C PRO A 129 -11.07 -8.86 7.24
N MET A 130 -10.52 -9.27 6.10
CA MET A 130 -11.09 -10.33 5.28
C MET A 130 -10.34 -11.63 5.54
N HIS A 131 -10.98 -12.51 6.30
CA HIS A 131 -10.40 -13.79 6.65
C HIS A 131 -10.35 -14.74 5.45
N LEU A 132 -9.14 -15.19 5.14
CA LEU A 132 -8.88 -16.21 4.14
C LEU A 132 -8.46 -17.50 4.83
N SER A 133 -8.88 -18.65 4.29
CA SER A 133 -8.38 -19.94 4.76
C SER A 133 -6.89 -20.10 4.47
N ASP A 134 -6.21 -20.99 5.20
CA ASP A 134 -4.77 -21.26 5.02
C ASP A 134 -4.41 -21.70 3.60
N VAL A 135 -5.34 -22.41 2.94
CA VAL A 135 -5.21 -22.85 1.54
C VAL A 135 -4.99 -21.67 0.60
N TRP A 136 -5.55 -20.49 0.93
CA TRP A 136 -5.34 -19.28 0.14
C TRP A 136 -4.25 -18.37 0.69
N ARG A 137 -4.10 -18.29 2.03
CA ARG A 137 -3.10 -17.41 2.66
C ARG A 137 -1.68 -17.79 2.28
N GLN A 138 -1.30 -19.06 2.39
CA GLN A 138 0.09 -19.46 2.14
C GLN A 138 0.54 -19.18 0.70
N PRO A 139 -0.23 -19.54 -0.35
CA PRO A 139 0.16 -19.20 -1.71
C PRO A 139 0.15 -17.69 -1.99
N LEU A 140 -0.75 -16.93 -1.36
CA LEU A 140 -0.74 -15.47 -1.47
C LEU A 140 0.52 -14.84 -0.86
N TYR A 141 0.95 -15.33 0.31
CA TYR A 141 2.17 -14.85 0.97
C TYR A 141 3.41 -15.20 0.13
N GLU A 142 3.48 -16.41 -0.40
CA GLU A 142 4.56 -16.82 -1.29
C GLU A 142 4.61 -15.96 -2.56
N LEU A 143 3.46 -15.73 -3.20
CA LEU A 143 3.36 -14.89 -4.38
C LEU A 143 3.82 -13.45 -4.09
N ALA A 144 3.34 -12.86 -3.01
CA ALA A 144 3.72 -11.53 -2.59
C ALA A 144 5.23 -11.43 -2.33
N TYR A 145 5.81 -12.38 -1.61
CA TYR A 145 7.25 -12.43 -1.34
C TYR A 145 8.05 -12.45 -2.65
N ARG A 146 7.75 -13.41 -3.54
CA ARG A 146 8.45 -13.58 -4.81
C ARG A 146 8.30 -12.36 -5.72
N LEU A 147 7.12 -11.75 -5.75
CA LEU A 147 6.88 -10.53 -6.50
C LEU A 147 7.74 -9.36 -5.99
N LEU A 148 7.83 -9.19 -4.67
CA LEU A 148 8.65 -8.14 -4.06
C LEU A 148 10.15 -8.36 -4.29
N GLU A 149 10.62 -9.62 -4.32
CA GLU A 149 11.99 -9.96 -4.72
C GLU A 149 12.26 -9.60 -6.19
N VAL A 150 11.34 -9.95 -7.10
CA VAL A 150 11.46 -9.69 -8.54
C VAL A 150 11.61 -8.19 -8.85
N VAL A 151 10.88 -7.34 -8.12
CA VAL A 151 10.95 -5.88 -8.30
C VAL A 151 12.04 -5.21 -7.45
N ASN A 152 12.81 -5.99 -6.68
CA ASN A 152 13.78 -5.48 -5.71
C ASN A 152 13.17 -4.40 -4.80
N ALA A 153 12.02 -4.72 -4.21
CA ALA A 153 11.22 -3.80 -3.43
C ALA A 153 11.98 -3.26 -2.20
N PRO A 154 12.08 -1.93 -2.00
CA PRO A 154 12.59 -1.38 -0.74
C PRO A 154 11.57 -1.55 0.40
N PRO A 155 11.97 -1.37 1.66
CA PRO A 155 11.03 -1.36 2.78
C PRO A 155 9.90 -0.33 2.58
N ALA A 156 8.65 -0.78 2.59
CA ALA A 156 7.43 0.01 2.52
C ALA A 156 6.20 -0.86 2.86
N ALA A 157 5.03 -0.22 3.02
CA ALA A 157 3.76 -0.94 2.95
C ALA A 157 3.29 -1.02 1.49
N TYR A 158 3.08 -2.25 1.02
CA TYR A 158 2.61 -2.61 -0.31
C TYR A 158 1.17 -3.15 -0.25
N LEU A 159 0.41 -2.98 -1.33
CA LEU A 159 -0.85 -3.70 -1.52
C LEU A 159 -0.77 -4.54 -2.80
N MET A 160 -0.79 -5.85 -2.65
CA MET A 160 -0.93 -6.77 -3.79
C MET A 160 -2.41 -7.03 -4.04
N GLN A 161 -2.94 -6.54 -5.14
CA GLN A 161 -4.32 -6.77 -5.56
C GLN A 161 -4.44 -8.13 -6.25
N PHE A 162 -5.46 -8.89 -5.87
CA PHE A 162 -5.70 -10.23 -6.37
C PHE A 162 -7.18 -10.58 -6.50
N GLY A 163 -7.45 -11.62 -7.27
CA GLY A 163 -8.77 -12.22 -7.46
C GLY A 163 -8.71 -13.74 -7.48
N PHE A 164 -9.81 -14.38 -7.85
CA PHE A 164 -9.90 -15.83 -8.00
C PHE A 164 -10.43 -16.19 -9.39
N ALA A 165 -9.74 -17.07 -10.10
CA ALA A 165 -10.24 -17.74 -11.29
C ALA A 165 -10.44 -19.23 -10.98
N GLY A 166 -11.68 -19.60 -10.65
CA GLY A 166 -11.99 -20.94 -10.15
C GLY A 166 -11.28 -21.19 -8.82
N ASN A 167 -10.39 -22.19 -8.80
CA ASN A 167 -9.60 -22.58 -7.62
C ASN A 167 -8.16 -22.05 -7.66
N ARG A 168 -7.89 -20.98 -8.41
CA ARG A 168 -6.56 -20.35 -8.49
C ARG A 168 -6.64 -18.89 -8.13
N ILE A 169 -5.59 -18.41 -7.46
CA ILE A 169 -5.35 -16.98 -7.25
C ILE A 169 -4.94 -16.36 -8.59
N CYS A 170 -5.49 -15.18 -8.86
CA CYS A 170 -5.08 -14.32 -9.98
C CYS A 170 -4.43 -13.06 -9.44
N PHE A 171 -3.27 -12.70 -9.99
CA PHE A 171 -2.65 -11.41 -9.74
C PHE A 171 -3.30 -10.32 -10.61
N ASP A 172 -3.58 -9.16 -10.00
CA ASP A 172 -4.08 -7.98 -10.73
C ASP A 172 -2.99 -6.92 -10.85
N ARG A 173 -2.56 -6.39 -9.69
CA ARG A 173 -1.70 -5.21 -9.60
C ARG A 173 -0.92 -5.20 -8.29
N LEU A 174 0.24 -4.54 -8.30
CA LEU A 174 0.98 -4.16 -7.10
C LEU A 174 0.92 -2.64 -6.89
N TRP A 175 0.63 -2.21 -5.67
CA TRP A 175 0.74 -0.82 -5.25
C TRP A 175 1.93 -0.67 -4.30
N PRO A 176 2.92 0.20 -4.60
CA PRO A 176 4.10 0.41 -3.77
C PRO A 176 3.87 1.38 -2.61
N PHE A 177 2.61 1.55 -2.21
CA PHE A 177 2.16 2.44 -1.14
C PHE A 177 0.78 2.01 -0.62
N PRO A 178 0.36 2.48 0.57
CA PRO A 178 -0.99 2.28 1.08
C PRO A 178 -2.02 3.11 0.27
N ALA A 179 -2.52 2.54 -0.82
CA ALA A 179 -3.57 3.14 -1.66
C ALA A 179 -4.95 3.15 -0.96
N ALA A 180 -6.02 3.61 -1.63
CA ALA A 180 -7.38 3.68 -1.10
C ALA A 180 -7.82 2.53 -0.16
N PRO A 181 -7.62 1.24 -0.51
CA PRO A 181 -8.03 0.12 0.34
C PRO A 181 -7.43 0.17 1.74
N ALA A 182 -6.21 0.71 1.90
CA ALA A 182 -5.52 0.79 3.18
C ALA A 182 -6.26 1.62 4.24
N ILE A 183 -7.21 2.48 3.83
CA ILE A 183 -8.09 3.20 4.77
C ILE A 183 -8.83 2.23 5.71
N ALA A 184 -9.16 1.02 5.25
CA ALA A 184 -9.81 0.01 6.08
C ALA A 184 -8.98 -0.41 7.31
N SER A 185 -7.67 -0.13 7.32
CA SER A 185 -6.81 -0.39 8.48
C SER A 185 -6.91 0.65 9.59
N VAL A 186 -7.38 1.86 9.28
CA VAL A 186 -7.43 2.97 10.25
C VAL A 186 -8.45 2.67 11.34
N GLY A 187 -7.99 2.59 12.59
CA GLY A 187 -8.83 2.23 13.75
C GLY A 187 -9.15 0.73 13.87
N VAL A 188 -8.76 -0.08 12.89
CA VAL A 188 -8.99 -1.53 12.85
C VAL A 188 -7.72 -2.31 13.09
N GLN A 189 -6.57 -1.83 12.61
CA GLN A 189 -5.27 -2.49 12.77
C GLN A 189 -4.30 -1.58 13.54
N VAL A 190 -3.42 -2.18 14.35
CA VAL A 190 -2.35 -1.48 15.06
C VAL A 190 -0.99 -2.16 14.80
N PRO A 191 0.01 -1.44 14.28
CA PRO A 191 -0.11 -0.16 13.59
C PRO A 191 -0.95 -0.28 12.32
N ASP A 192 -1.66 0.79 11.94
CA ASP A 192 -2.34 0.86 10.65
C ASP A 192 -1.31 0.90 9.49
N LEU A 193 -1.78 0.69 8.25
CA LEU A 193 -0.88 0.56 7.09
C LEU A 193 -0.17 1.87 6.73
N PHE A 194 -0.71 3.03 7.12
CA PHE A 194 -0.06 4.32 6.88
C PHE A 194 1.07 4.56 7.89
N VAL A 195 0.85 4.19 9.15
CA VAL A 195 1.91 4.16 10.18
C VAL A 195 3.00 3.17 9.78
N CYS A 196 2.64 1.97 9.30
CA CYS A 196 3.60 0.99 8.80
C CYS A 196 4.47 1.57 7.67
N HIS A 197 3.84 2.20 6.69
CA HIS A 197 4.56 2.80 5.57
C HIS A 197 5.55 3.86 6.05
N TRP A 198 5.13 4.73 6.96
CA TRP A 198 6.01 5.75 7.56
C TRP A 198 7.18 5.12 8.33
N TYR A 199 6.93 4.07 9.10
CA TYR A 199 7.99 3.36 9.85
C TYR A 199 9.00 2.71 8.93
N CYS A 200 8.56 2.10 7.83
CA CYS A 200 9.48 1.59 6.82
C CYS A 200 10.36 2.68 6.21
N LEU A 201 9.76 3.84 5.84
CA LEU A 201 10.50 4.96 5.26
C LEU A 201 11.53 5.58 6.24
N THR A 202 11.26 5.52 7.54
CA THR A 202 12.11 6.11 8.58
C THR A 202 12.98 5.10 9.32
N GLY A 203 12.93 3.83 8.95
CA GLY A 203 13.70 2.76 9.59
C GLY A 203 13.26 2.44 11.03
N VAL A 204 12.04 2.82 11.41
CA VAL A 204 11.47 2.48 12.70
C VAL A 204 11.03 1.00 12.66
N PRO A 205 11.40 0.18 13.65
CA PRO A 205 11.04 -1.24 13.65
C PRO A 205 9.53 -1.44 13.80
N ILE A 206 9.00 -2.40 13.05
CA ILE A 206 7.64 -2.93 13.17
C ILE A 206 7.77 -4.37 13.65
N TYR A 207 7.15 -4.68 14.78
CA TYR A 207 7.29 -5.99 15.42
C TYR A 207 6.14 -6.93 15.05
N ASP A 208 4.93 -6.39 14.94
CA ASP A 208 3.71 -7.17 14.73
C ASP A 208 2.62 -6.29 14.11
N LEU A 209 1.60 -6.93 13.53
CA LEU A 209 0.39 -6.30 13.01
C LEU A 209 -0.82 -6.95 13.68
N GLN A 210 -1.60 -6.17 14.42
CA GLN A 210 -2.71 -6.70 15.22
C GLN A 210 -4.04 -6.08 14.81
N ILE A 211 -5.09 -6.91 14.71
CA ILE A 211 -6.46 -6.41 14.57
C ILE A 211 -6.98 -5.99 15.95
N SER A 212 -7.47 -4.76 16.06
CA SER A 212 -8.09 -4.21 17.26
C SER A 212 -9.38 -4.96 17.58
N SER A 213 -9.46 -5.53 18.78
CA SER A 213 -10.61 -6.30 19.29
C SER A 213 -11.94 -5.54 19.34
N ALA A 214 -11.93 -4.21 19.16
CA ALA A 214 -13.14 -3.39 19.11
C ALA A 214 -14.04 -3.68 17.88
N VAL A 215 -13.53 -4.39 16.86
CA VAL A 215 -14.28 -4.72 15.63
C VAL A 215 -15.03 -6.06 15.76
N GLU A 216 -14.66 -6.94 16.70
CA GLU A 216 -15.30 -8.26 16.88
C GLU A 216 -16.72 -8.20 17.45
N THR A 217 -17.14 -7.09 18.07
CA THR A 217 -18.46 -6.98 18.73
C THR A 217 -19.60 -6.53 17.81
N ALA A 218 -19.34 -6.23 16.53
CA ALA A 218 -20.35 -5.73 15.60
C ALA A 218 -21.03 -6.83 14.76
N SER A 219 -20.76 -8.11 15.02
CA SER A 219 -21.33 -9.25 14.28
C SER A 219 -21.91 -10.30 15.24
N THR A 220 -23.01 -9.93 15.91
CA THR A 220 -23.97 -10.88 16.51
C THR A 220 -25.37 -10.36 16.31
#